data_AF-H0J6K9-F1
#
_entry.id   AF-H0J6K9-F1
#
_cell.length_a   1.000
_cell.length_b   1.000
_cell.length_c   1.000
_cell.angle_alpha   90.00
_cell.angle_beta   90.00
_cell.angle_gamma   90.00
#
_symmetry.space_group_name_H-M   'P 1'
#
loop_
_entity.id
_entity.type
_entity.pdbx_description
1 polymer ?
#
loop_
_entity_poly.entity_id
_entity_poly.type
_entity_poly.pdbx_seq_one_letter_code
_entity_poly.pdbx_strand_id
1 'polypeptide(L)'
;EGEDRARYLMTRLADRLRRDGMKVPFSVTTPHRNTIPVHREAPMPGDLFMERRIRSLIRYNAIAQVIRNNRANPGLGGHIASFMSSATLYDVGFNHFFRAAKDDFAGDLIYIQGHVAPGIYARSYLEGRLSEEQMDKFRREVDGDGLSSYPHPWLMPDYWQFPTVSMGLGPIQAIYQAHVM
;
A
#
# COMPACT_ATOMS: atom_id res chain seq x y z
N GLU A 1 0.35 -35.94 15.99
CA GLU A 1 0.66 -34.93 17.02
C GLU A 1 0.74 -33.55 16.36
N GLY A 2 0.92 -32.46 17.11
CA GLY A 2 1.11 -31.11 16.54
C GLY A 2 -0.15 -30.22 16.48
N GLU A 3 -0.01 -29.07 15.83
CA GLU A 3 -1.00 -27.98 15.81
C GLU A 3 -2.36 -28.43 15.25
N ASP A 4 -2.37 -29.18 14.15
CA ASP A 4 -3.61 -29.70 13.55
C ASP A 4 -4.33 -30.68 14.48
N ARG A 5 -3.58 -31.50 15.22
CA ARG A 5 -4.16 -32.42 16.21
C ARG A 5 -4.74 -31.66 17.40
N ALA A 6 -4.06 -30.63 17.89
CA ALA A 6 -4.58 -29.76 18.92
C ALA A 6 -5.87 -29.04 18.46
N ARG A 7 -5.87 -28.46 17.26
CA ARG A 7 -7.05 -27.83 16.65
C ARG A 7 -8.21 -28.81 16.55
N TYR A 8 -7.97 -30.00 16.01
CA TYR A 8 -8.97 -31.06 15.93
C TYR A 8 -9.57 -31.41 17.30
N LEU A 9 -8.74 -31.61 18.32
CA LEU A 9 -9.21 -31.93 19.67
C LEU A 9 -10.06 -30.79 20.27
N MET A 10 -9.63 -29.54 20.10
CA MET A 10 -10.37 -28.36 20.56
C MET A 10 -11.71 -28.21 19.84
N THR A 11 -11.75 -28.46 18.52
CA THR A 11 -13.00 -28.46 17.74
C THR A 11 -13.95 -29.56 18.22
N ARG A 12 -13.45 -30.79 18.43
CA ARG A 12 -14.26 -31.90 18.93
C ARG A 12 -14.81 -31.65 20.33
N LEU A 13 -14.01 -31.03 21.21
CA LEU A 13 -14.44 -30.61 22.54
C LEU A 13 -15.55 -29.55 22.44
N ALA A 14 -15.37 -28.54 21.59
CA ALA A 14 -16.38 -27.51 21.36
C ALA A 14 -17.69 -28.09 20.80
N ASP A 15 -17.62 -29.02 19.86
CA ASP A 15 -18.80 -29.70 19.31
C ASP A 15 -19.53 -30.52 20.38
N ARG A 16 -18.80 -31.19 21.28
CA ARG A 16 -19.40 -31.93 22.39
C ARG A 16 -20.13 -31.00 23.35
N LEU A 17 -19.50 -29.89 23.74
CA LEU A 17 -20.10 -28.89 24.62
C LEU A 17 -21.39 -28.29 24.02
N ARG A 18 -21.40 -28.02 22.71
CA ARG A 18 -22.60 -27.56 21.98
C ARG A 18 -23.72 -28.59 22.03
N ARG A 19 -23.41 -29.88 21.82
CA ARG A 19 -24.40 -30.97 21.90
C ARG A 19 -25.00 -31.12 23.29
N ASP A 20 -24.19 -30.88 24.32
CA ASP A 20 -24.63 -30.92 25.72
C ASP A 20 -25.34 -29.61 26.15
N GLY A 21 -25.69 -28.74 25.20
CA GLY A 21 -26.48 -27.51 25.44
C GLY A 21 -25.67 -26.32 25.95
N MET A 22 -24.34 -26.46 26.08
CA MET A 22 -23.47 -25.38 26.56
C MET A 22 -23.04 -24.46 25.41
N LYS A 23 -23.13 -23.15 25.62
CA LYS A 23 -22.58 -22.16 24.69
C LYS A 23 -21.07 -22.09 24.86
N VAL A 24 -20.34 -22.62 23.89
CA VAL A 24 -18.88 -22.45 23.83
C VAL A 24 -18.58 -20.99 23.53
N PRO A 25 -17.69 -20.31 24.29
CA PRO A 25 -17.23 -18.98 23.93
C PRO A 25 -16.48 -19.07 22.60
N PHE A 26 -17.14 -18.64 21.53
CA PHE A 26 -16.54 -18.51 20.20
C PHE A 26 -15.94 -17.11 20.10
N SER A 27 -14.61 -17.03 19.96
CA SER A 27 -13.94 -15.79 19.63
C SER A 27 -13.81 -15.69 18.12
N VAL A 28 -14.45 -14.68 17.52
CA VAL A 28 -14.24 -14.30 16.11
C VAL A 28 -12.89 -13.61 15.93
N THR A 29 -12.26 -13.19 17.04
CA THR A 29 -11.01 -12.43 17.04
C THR A 29 -9.82 -13.29 17.43
N THR A 30 -8.70 -13.04 16.75
CA THR A 30 -7.39 -13.56 17.14
C THR A 30 -6.80 -12.69 18.27
N PRO A 31 -5.86 -13.22 19.07
CA PRO A 31 -5.15 -12.41 20.07
C PRO A 31 -4.46 -11.19 19.44
N HIS A 32 -4.33 -10.10 20.20
CA HIS A 32 -3.64 -8.87 19.75
C HIS A 32 -2.11 -9.05 19.74
N ARG A 33 -1.62 -9.83 18.77
CA ARG A 33 -0.20 -10.14 18.52
C ARG A 33 0.00 -10.48 17.05
N ASN A 34 1.25 -10.60 16.61
CA ASN A 34 1.57 -11.01 15.24
C ASN A 34 1.01 -12.41 14.93
N THR A 35 0.34 -12.55 13.79
CA THR A 35 -0.17 -13.84 13.29
C THR A 35 0.97 -14.80 12.95
N ILE A 36 2.09 -14.29 12.41
CA ILE A 36 3.30 -15.07 12.11
C ILE A 36 4.30 -14.89 13.26
N PRO A 37 4.64 -15.95 14.01
CA PRO A 37 5.64 -15.88 15.08
C PRO A 37 7.07 -15.84 14.52
N VAL A 38 8.02 -15.30 15.29
CA VAL A 38 9.44 -15.12 14.89
C VAL A 38 10.08 -16.41 14.34
N HIS A 39 9.80 -17.57 14.95
CA HIS A 39 10.38 -18.85 14.49
C HIS A 39 9.79 -19.37 13.17
N ARG A 40 8.73 -18.76 12.65
CA ARG A 40 8.15 -19.00 11.31
C ARG A 40 8.36 -17.80 10.36
N GLU A 41 9.09 -16.78 10.81
CA GLU A 41 9.36 -15.59 10.01
C GLU A 41 10.34 -15.92 8.89
N ALA A 42 10.03 -15.45 7.67
CA ALA A 42 10.94 -15.58 6.54
C ALA A 42 12.06 -14.52 6.66
N PRO A 43 13.32 -14.86 6.37
CA PRO A 43 14.40 -13.88 6.35
C PRO A 43 14.14 -12.85 5.23
N MET A 44 14.43 -11.58 5.51
CA MET A 44 14.34 -10.53 4.50
C MET A 44 15.43 -10.73 3.44
N PRO A 45 15.10 -10.79 2.13
CA PRO A 45 16.08 -11.13 1.10
C PRO A 45 16.99 -9.96 0.68
N GLY A 46 16.65 -8.71 1.03
CA GLY A 46 17.38 -7.51 0.61
C GLY A 46 18.33 -6.91 1.67
N ASP A 47 19.12 -5.92 1.24
CA ASP A 47 19.95 -5.10 2.14
C ASP A 47 19.09 -4.06 2.87
N LEU A 48 18.76 -4.35 4.13
CA LEU A 48 17.96 -3.50 5.00
C LEU A 48 18.51 -2.07 5.16
N PHE A 49 19.83 -1.88 5.12
CA PHE A 49 20.45 -0.56 5.27
C PHE A 49 20.29 0.25 3.99
N MET A 50 20.50 -0.38 2.84
CA MET A 50 20.27 0.25 1.54
C MET A 50 18.79 0.61 1.36
N GLU A 51 17.88 -0.33 1.62
CA GLU A 51 16.43 -0.09 1.54
C GLU A 51 16.00 1.05 2.46
N ARG A 52 16.52 1.09 3.71
CA ARG A 52 16.25 2.20 4.62
C ARG A 52 16.74 3.54 4.07
N ARG A 53 17.92 3.57 3.45
CA ARG A 53 18.48 4.81 2.85
C ARG A 53 17.61 5.30 1.70
N ILE A 54 17.23 4.42 0.77
CA ILE A 54 16.35 4.74 -0.36
C ILE A 54 14.99 5.24 0.17
N ARG A 55 14.38 4.51 1.10
CA ARG A 55 13.10 4.90 1.72
C ARG A 55 13.17 6.25 2.42
N SER A 56 14.29 6.60 3.05
CA SER A 56 14.49 7.93 3.65
C SER A 56 14.53 9.04 2.60
N LEU A 57 15.14 8.80 1.43
CA LEU A 57 15.13 9.76 0.32
C LEU A 57 13.71 9.94 -0.24
N ILE A 58 12.96 8.84 -0.41
CA ILE A 58 11.56 8.90 -0.85
C ILE A 58 10.72 9.71 0.14
N ARG A 59 10.88 9.47 1.45
CA ARG A 59 10.19 10.24 2.50
C ARG A 59 10.53 11.73 2.43
N TYR A 60 11.82 12.06 2.27
CA TYR A 60 12.26 13.45 2.16
C TYR A 60 11.63 14.14 0.95
N ASN A 61 11.71 13.53 -0.23
CA ASN A 61 11.17 14.10 -1.46
C ASN A 61 9.64 14.28 -1.39
N ALA A 62 8.91 13.34 -0.77
CA ALA A 62 7.47 13.46 -0.56
C ALA A 62 7.11 14.67 0.33
N ILE A 63 7.86 14.89 1.42
CA ILE A 63 7.68 16.06 2.29
C ILE A 63 8.04 17.34 1.56
N ALA A 64 9.21 17.35 0.91
CA ALA A 64 9.73 18.51 0.19
C ALA A 64 8.77 18.96 -0.91
N GLN A 65 8.22 18.03 -1.70
CA GLN A 65 7.22 18.30 -2.72
C GLN A 65 6.02 19.04 -2.13
N VAL A 66 5.39 18.50 -1.07
CA VAL A 66 4.18 19.10 -0.49
C VAL A 66 4.49 20.48 0.11
N ILE A 67 5.59 20.63 0.85
CA ILE A 67 5.94 21.90 1.50
C ILE A 67 6.34 22.96 0.47
N ARG A 68 7.20 22.64 -0.50
CA ARG A 68 7.63 23.58 -1.56
C ARG A 68 6.43 24.12 -2.32
N ASN A 69 5.54 23.23 -2.77
CA ASN A 69 4.36 23.62 -3.54
C ASN A 69 3.39 24.50 -2.72
N ASN A 70 3.14 24.18 -1.45
CA ASN A 70 2.27 25.00 -0.59
C ASN A 70 2.92 26.35 -0.21
N ARG A 71 4.25 26.43 -0.13
CA ARG A 71 4.96 27.71 0.08
C ARG A 71 4.87 28.60 -1.15
N ALA A 72 5.03 28.03 -2.34
CA ALA A 72 4.95 28.78 -3.60
C ALA A 72 3.50 29.18 -3.92
N ASN A 73 2.52 28.33 -3.58
CA ASN A 73 1.10 28.53 -3.88
C ASN A 73 0.26 28.09 -2.66
N PRO A 74 -0.13 29.03 -1.79
CA PRO A 74 -0.92 28.72 -0.62
C PRO A 74 -2.27 28.05 -0.97
N GLY A 75 -2.66 27.03 -0.22
CA GLY A 75 -3.98 26.39 -0.35
C GLY A 75 -4.06 25.19 -1.29
N LEU A 76 -2.97 24.77 -1.94
CA LEU A 76 -2.94 23.54 -2.76
C LEU A 76 -3.25 22.28 -1.93
N GLY A 77 -2.83 22.25 -0.66
CA GLY A 77 -2.97 21.10 0.22
C GLY A 77 -1.98 19.97 -0.11
N GLY A 78 -2.30 18.75 0.34
CA GLY A 78 -1.42 17.58 0.20
C GLY A 78 -1.18 16.91 1.55
N HIS A 79 -1.04 15.58 1.54
CA HIS A 79 -0.97 14.76 2.74
C HIS A 79 0.45 14.27 2.98
N ILE A 80 0.97 14.47 4.18
CA ILE A 80 2.31 13.97 4.57
C ILE A 80 2.19 12.74 5.47
N ALA A 81 1.36 12.83 6.51
CA ALA A 81 1.26 11.79 7.55
C ALA A 81 0.85 10.41 7.00
N SER A 82 -0.08 10.37 6.03
CA SER A 82 -0.59 9.11 5.45
C SER A 82 0.51 8.29 4.79
N PHE A 83 1.40 8.92 4.02
CA PHE A 83 2.53 8.21 3.43
C PHE A 83 3.59 7.88 4.48
N MET A 84 3.83 8.77 5.46
CA MET A 84 4.83 8.50 6.49
C MET A 84 4.52 7.24 7.33
N SER A 85 3.25 6.98 7.62
CA SER A 85 2.86 5.76 8.36
C SER A 85 2.96 4.49 7.51
N SER A 86 2.80 4.58 6.19
CA SER A 86 2.72 3.43 5.28
C SER A 86 3.94 3.23 4.37
N ALA A 87 4.93 4.14 4.38
CA ALA A 87 6.03 4.09 3.40
C ALA A 87 6.86 2.80 3.47
N THR A 88 7.03 2.20 4.65
CA THR A 88 7.74 0.91 4.77
C THR A 88 6.95 -0.23 4.13
N LEU A 89 5.61 -0.22 4.24
CA LEU A 89 4.76 -1.22 3.59
C LEU A 89 4.88 -1.15 2.08
N TYR A 90 4.77 0.06 1.51
CA TYR A 90 4.95 0.26 0.06
C TYR A 90 6.37 -0.09 -0.38
N ASP A 91 7.40 0.30 0.37
CA ASP A 91 8.79 0.03 0.01
C ASP A 91 9.11 -1.47 -0.04
N VAL A 92 8.66 -2.25 0.95
CA VAL A 92 8.74 -3.71 0.89
C VAL A 92 7.98 -4.25 -0.32
N GLY A 93 6.78 -3.73 -0.58
CA GLY A 93 5.99 -4.08 -1.76
C GLY A 93 6.76 -3.85 -3.06
N PHE A 94 7.32 -2.66 -3.27
CA PHE A 94 8.07 -2.32 -4.48
C PHE A 94 9.36 -3.12 -4.65
N ASN A 95 10.09 -3.39 -3.57
CA ASN A 95 11.39 -4.06 -3.69
C ASN A 95 11.25 -5.57 -3.87
N HIS A 96 10.17 -6.19 -3.37
CA HIS A 96 10.07 -7.65 -3.26
C HIS A 96 8.81 -8.29 -3.83
N PHE A 97 7.74 -7.54 -4.08
CA PHE A 97 6.43 -8.14 -4.42
C PHE A 97 5.82 -7.59 -5.71
N PHE A 98 5.81 -6.28 -5.90
CA PHE A 98 5.09 -5.63 -7.00
C PHE A 98 5.78 -5.90 -8.32
N ARG A 99 5.08 -6.57 -9.22
CA ARG A 99 5.57 -6.93 -10.54
C ARG A 99 4.96 -5.99 -11.58
N ALA A 100 5.82 -5.29 -12.32
CA ALA A 100 5.38 -4.51 -13.48
C ALA A 100 4.93 -5.42 -14.62
N ALA A 101 4.17 -4.86 -15.56
CA ALA A 101 3.82 -5.54 -16.80
C ALA A 101 5.08 -5.92 -17.59
N LYS A 102 5.18 -7.18 -18.04
CA LYS A 102 6.30 -7.69 -18.83
C LYS A 102 5.86 -8.91 -19.63
N ASP A 103 6.20 -8.94 -20.91
CA ASP A 103 5.87 -10.04 -21.83
C ASP A 103 4.36 -10.36 -21.77
N ASP A 104 3.99 -11.62 -21.52
CA ASP A 104 2.59 -12.06 -21.40
C ASP A 104 1.95 -11.74 -20.04
N PHE A 105 2.71 -11.17 -19.08
CA PHE A 105 2.20 -10.82 -17.76
C PHE A 105 1.79 -9.34 -17.70
N ALA A 106 0.50 -9.10 -17.47
CA ALA A 106 -0.09 -7.75 -17.45
C ALA A 106 0.31 -6.88 -16.24
N GLY A 107 1.08 -7.41 -15.29
CA GLY A 107 1.47 -6.70 -14.08
C GLY A 107 0.52 -6.95 -12.90
N ASP A 108 1.01 -6.69 -11.69
CA ASP A 108 0.16 -6.65 -10.51
C ASP A 108 -0.70 -5.38 -10.52
N LEU A 109 -1.98 -5.53 -10.17
CA LEU A 109 -2.93 -4.42 -10.14
C LEU A 109 -2.99 -3.80 -8.74
N ILE A 110 -2.34 -2.65 -8.58
CA ILE A 110 -2.13 -2.03 -7.27
C ILE A 110 -3.09 -0.85 -7.08
N TYR A 111 -4.08 -1.03 -6.20
CA TYR A 111 -5.00 0.02 -5.77
C TYR A 111 -4.36 0.90 -4.69
N ILE A 112 -3.42 1.75 -5.11
CA ILE A 112 -2.67 2.65 -4.23
C ILE A 112 -3.60 3.60 -3.49
N GLN A 113 -3.42 3.78 -2.18
CA GLN A 113 -4.20 4.74 -1.38
C GLN A 113 -4.01 6.17 -1.92
N GLY A 114 -5.09 6.87 -2.30
CA GLY A 114 -4.97 8.17 -2.95
C GLY A 114 -4.11 9.19 -2.20
N HIS A 115 -4.27 9.27 -0.87
CA HIS A 115 -3.54 10.20 -0.01
C HIS A 115 -2.03 9.94 0.10
N VAL A 116 -1.52 8.83 -0.45
CA VAL A 116 -0.07 8.56 -0.48
C VAL A 116 0.60 8.92 -1.81
N ALA A 117 -0.14 9.52 -2.76
CA ALA A 117 0.38 9.91 -4.07
C ALA A 117 1.73 10.67 -4.01
N PRO A 118 1.98 11.64 -3.08
CA PRO A 118 3.29 12.30 -2.98
C PRO A 118 4.45 11.32 -2.76
N GLY A 119 4.22 10.24 -2.03
CA GLY A 119 5.22 9.19 -1.80
C GLY A 119 5.52 8.36 -3.05
N ILE A 120 4.52 8.11 -3.88
CA ILE A 120 4.69 7.40 -5.15
C ILE A 120 5.41 8.28 -6.16
N TYR A 121 5.04 9.57 -6.26
CA TYR A 121 5.79 10.52 -7.10
C TYR A 121 7.24 10.66 -6.65
N ALA A 122 7.48 10.75 -5.33
CA ALA A 122 8.83 10.81 -4.78
C ALA A 122 9.71 9.60 -5.15
N ARG A 123 9.11 8.39 -5.21
CA ARG A 123 9.79 7.20 -5.69
C ARG A 123 10.08 7.29 -7.19
N SER A 124 9.07 7.60 -8.00
CA SER A 124 9.21 7.75 -9.46
C SER A 124 10.22 8.82 -9.85
N TYR A 125 10.35 9.91 -9.07
CA TYR A 125 11.40 10.91 -9.24
C TYR A 125 12.80 10.32 -9.01
N LEU A 126 13.00 9.52 -7.95
CA LEU A 126 14.29 8.84 -7.72
C LEU A 126 14.59 7.76 -8.77
N GLU A 127 13.57 7.16 -9.36
CA GLU A 127 13.69 6.21 -10.47
C GLU A 127 13.92 6.91 -11.83
N GLY A 128 13.96 8.26 -11.86
CA GLY A 128 14.16 9.04 -13.09
C GLY A 128 12.95 9.08 -14.02
N ARG A 129 11.77 8.69 -13.55
CA ARG A 129 10.51 8.70 -14.34
C ARG A 129 9.79 10.05 -14.31
N LEU A 130 10.08 10.88 -13.31
CA LEU A 130 9.52 12.23 -13.17
C LEU A 130 10.67 13.24 -13.02
N SER A 131 10.51 14.42 -13.59
CA SER A 131 11.49 15.51 -13.49
C SER A 131 11.26 16.38 -12.25
N GLU A 132 12.26 17.20 -11.88
CA GLU A 132 12.09 18.15 -10.76
C GLU A 132 11.00 19.18 -11.08
N GLU A 133 10.88 19.61 -12.34
CA GLU A 133 9.85 20.55 -12.79
C GLU A 133 8.44 19.99 -12.58
N GLN A 134 8.23 18.70 -12.87
CA GLN A 134 6.96 18.03 -12.58
C GLN A 134 6.70 17.95 -11.08
N MET A 135 7.72 17.62 -10.28
CA MET A 135 7.61 17.58 -8.82
C MET A 135 7.23 18.96 -8.24
N ASP A 136 7.76 20.04 -8.81
CA ASP A 136 7.45 21.43 -8.46
C ASP A 136 6.09 21.90 -9.00
N LYS A 137 5.39 21.11 -9.81
CA LYS A 137 4.02 21.36 -10.29
C LYS A 137 2.98 20.43 -9.65
N PHE A 138 3.27 19.87 -8.47
CA PHE A 138 2.30 19.03 -7.76
C PHE A 138 1.00 19.81 -7.46
N ARG A 139 -0.14 19.22 -7.87
CA ARG A 139 -1.49 19.81 -7.84
C ARG A 139 -1.68 21.04 -8.73
N ARG A 140 -0.79 21.26 -9.69
CA ARG A 140 -0.85 22.34 -10.67
C ARG A 140 -0.72 21.77 -12.08
N GLU A 141 -1.85 21.31 -12.62
CA GLU A 141 -1.89 20.53 -13.87
C GLU A 141 -2.62 21.21 -15.03
N VAL A 142 -3.22 22.40 -14.81
CA VAL A 142 -4.00 23.13 -15.83
C VAL A 142 -3.16 23.47 -17.07
N ASP A 143 -1.92 23.90 -16.85
CA ASP A 143 -0.99 24.29 -17.93
C ASP A 143 -0.17 23.10 -18.48
N GLY A 144 -0.52 21.87 -18.11
CA GLY A 144 0.24 20.67 -18.46
C GLY A 144 1.48 20.42 -17.60
N ASP A 145 2.05 19.21 -17.75
CA ASP A 145 3.24 18.70 -17.06
C ASP A 145 3.19 18.77 -15.52
N GLY A 146 1.99 18.88 -14.95
CA GLY A 146 1.77 18.82 -13.52
C GLY A 146 1.56 17.39 -13.01
N LEU A 147 1.53 17.25 -11.69
CA LEU A 147 1.21 15.98 -11.04
C LEU A 147 -0.16 16.08 -10.37
N SER A 148 -1.05 15.16 -10.72
CA SER A 148 -2.39 15.10 -10.15
C SER A 148 -2.36 14.90 -8.64
N SER A 149 -3.39 15.40 -7.97
CA SER A 149 -3.50 15.32 -6.51
C SER A 149 -3.57 13.87 -5.98
N TYR A 150 -4.18 12.97 -6.76
CA TYR A 150 -4.47 11.57 -6.46
C TYR A 150 -4.41 10.72 -7.74
N PRO A 151 -4.56 9.37 -7.65
CA PRO A 151 -4.63 8.50 -8.81
C PRO A 151 -5.81 8.82 -9.73
N HIS A 152 -5.53 9.55 -10.82
CA HIS A 152 -6.51 9.95 -11.82
C HIS A 152 -6.01 9.57 -13.21
N PRO A 153 -6.38 8.38 -13.72
CA PRO A 153 -5.96 7.93 -15.06
C PRO A 153 -6.38 8.89 -16.18
N TRP A 154 -7.50 9.59 -16.03
CA TRP A 154 -7.92 10.61 -17.00
C TRP A 154 -6.93 11.78 -17.10
N LEU A 155 -6.30 12.17 -15.99
CA LEU A 155 -5.39 13.32 -15.92
C LEU A 155 -3.93 12.92 -16.18
N MET A 156 -3.55 11.69 -15.81
CA MET A 156 -2.23 11.13 -16.06
C MET A 156 -2.35 9.70 -16.65
N PRO A 157 -2.73 9.56 -17.93
CA PRO A 157 -3.08 8.28 -18.54
C PRO A 157 -1.90 7.29 -18.63
N ASP A 158 -0.68 7.80 -18.74
CA ASP A 158 0.53 6.97 -18.84
C ASP A 158 1.16 6.67 -17.47
N TYR A 159 0.45 6.98 -16.37
CA TYR A 159 0.99 6.84 -15.01
C TYR A 159 0.02 6.15 -14.05
N TRP A 160 -1.20 6.67 -13.89
CA TRP A 160 -2.18 6.11 -12.95
C TRP A 160 -3.13 5.12 -13.63
N GLN A 161 -3.44 4.02 -12.95
CA GLN A 161 -4.32 2.97 -13.48
C GLN A 161 -5.71 2.95 -12.80
N PHE A 162 -5.77 3.10 -11.47
CA PHE A 162 -7.01 2.91 -10.70
C PHE A 162 -7.32 4.10 -9.79
N PRO A 163 -8.51 4.71 -9.87
CA PRO A 163 -8.91 5.81 -9.00
C PRO A 163 -9.38 5.32 -7.63
N THR A 164 -8.70 5.74 -6.56
CA THR A 164 -8.91 5.19 -5.20
C THR A 164 -9.22 6.22 -4.12
N VAL A 165 -9.17 7.52 -4.43
CA VAL A 165 -9.34 8.57 -3.40
C VAL A 165 -10.77 8.65 -2.87
N SER A 166 -11.77 8.27 -3.68
CA SER A 166 -13.14 8.07 -3.20
C SER A 166 -13.19 6.77 -2.38
N MET A 167 -13.15 6.93 -1.06
CA MET A 167 -13.03 5.81 -0.13
C MET A 167 -14.21 4.83 -0.26
N GLY A 168 -13.88 3.53 -0.20
CA GLY A 168 -14.85 2.44 -0.36
C GLY A 168 -14.91 1.87 -1.78
N LEU A 169 -14.65 2.68 -2.82
CA LEU A 169 -14.67 2.19 -4.21
C LEU A 169 -13.49 1.28 -4.53
N GLY A 170 -12.29 1.64 -4.08
CA GLY A 170 -11.08 0.85 -4.32
C GLY A 170 -11.19 -0.62 -3.87
N PRO A 171 -11.58 -0.90 -2.61
CA PRO A 171 -11.72 -2.27 -2.11
C PRO A 171 -12.74 -3.12 -2.89
N ILE A 172 -13.94 -2.61 -3.16
CA ILE A 172 -14.95 -3.38 -3.90
C ILE A 172 -14.52 -3.61 -5.35
N GLN A 173 -13.92 -2.60 -6.00
CA GLN A 173 -13.38 -2.76 -7.35
C GLN A 173 -12.25 -3.79 -7.39
N ALA A 174 -11.33 -3.78 -6.42
CA ALA A 174 -10.25 -4.77 -6.36
C ALA A 174 -10.76 -6.20 -6.20
N ILE A 175 -11.83 -6.42 -5.41
CA ILE A 175 -12.49 -7.73 -5.29
C ILE A 175 -13.03 -8.20 -6.65
N TYR A 176 -13.79 -7.34 -7.34
CA TYR A 176 -14.36 -7.72 -8.63
C TYR A 176 -13.29 -7.85 -9.72
N GLN A 177 -12.25 -7.02 -9.69
CA GLN A 177 -11.10 -7.11 -10.59
C GLN A 177 -10.39 -8.46 -10.43
N ALA A 178 -10.13 -8.89 -9.20
CA ALA A 178 -9.52 -10.19 -8.91
C ALA A 178 -10.45 -11.38 -9.17
N HIS A 179 -11.77 -11.17 -9.22
CA HIS A 179 -12.74 -12.20 -9.55
C HIS A 179 -12.85 -12.45 -11.06
N VAL A 180 -12.78 -11.38 -11.86
CA VAL A 180 -12.96 -11.43 -13.31
C VAL A 180 -11.68 -11.84 -14.05
N MET A 181 -10.51 -11.52 -13.48
CA MET A 181 -9.20 -11.95 -14.00
C MET A 181 -8.82 -13.34 -13.54
#